data_AF-A0A8T4QBI5-F1
#
_entry.id   AF-A0A8T4QBI5-F1
#
_cell.length_a   1.000
_cell.length_b   1.000
_cell.length_c   1.000
_cell.angle_alpha   90.00
_cell.angle_beta   90.00
_cell.angle_gamma   90.00
#
_symmetry.space_group_name_H-M   'P 1'
#
loop_
_entity.id
_entity.type
_entity.pdbx_description
1 polymer ?
#
loop_
_entity_poly.entity_id
_entity_poly.type
_entity_poly.pdbx_seq_one_letter_code
_entity_poly.pdbx_strand_id
1 'polypeptide(L)'
;MGEMLVVKSKIKEVAKDMNVAGTFAEALSDLAATLIRDAEARTEANKRSTVMGKDLALCFITNKKMPKEMLVVRSKVKETIKNCNMGGDLPEHLNLVLCHLVQRACERARENKRSTIQPKDL
;
A
#
# COMPACT_ATOMS: atom_id res chain seq x y z
N MET A 1 -1.71 -18.82 1.63
CA MET A 1 -1.53 -17.92 2.78
C MET A 1 -0.67 -16.78 2.30
N GLY A 2 -1.26 -15.63 2.01
CA GLY A 2 -0.53 -14.46 1.50
C GLY A 2 0.45 -13.99 2.57
N GLU A 3 1.72 -13.87 2.20
CA GLU A 3 2.70 -13.27 3.09
C GLU A 3 2.33 -11.82 3.37
N MET A 4 2.49 -11.41 4.61
CA MET A 4 2.10 -10.08 5.06
C MET A 4 3.09 -9.03 4.54
N LEU A 5 2.69 -8.23 3.55
CA LEU A 5 3.52 -7.15 2.98
C LEU A 5 3.58 -5.91 3.88
N VAL A 6 2.63 -5.79 4.81
CA VAL A 6 2.42 -4.61 5.64
C VAL A 6 2.65 -4.89 7.13
N VAL A 7 3.33 -3.98 7.82
CA VAL A 7 3.62 -4.11 9.24
C VAL A 7 2.41 -3.65 10.06
N LYS A 8 1.70 -4.59 10.71
CA LYS A 8 0.46 -4.30 11.48
C LYS A 8 0.61 -3.18 12.51
N SER A 9 1.75 -3.14 13.21
CA SER A 9 2.02 -2.12 14.24
C SER A 9 2.07 -0.71 13.67
N LYS A 10 2.60 -0.56 12.44
CA LYS A 10 2.73 0.73 11.76
C LYS A 10 1.41 1.25 11.20
N ILE A 11 0.45 0.37 10.90
CA ILE A 11 -0.89 0.80 10.46
C ILE A 11 -1.58 1.65 11.54
N LYS A 12 -1.42 1.27 12.81
CA LYS A 12 -1.98 2.04 13.94
C LYS A 12 -1.34 3.41 14.09
N GLU A 13 -0.03 3.52 13.85
CA GLU A 13 0.70 4.80 13.89
C GLU A 13 0.19 5.77 12.81
N VAL A 14 -0.13 5.25 11.61
CA VAL A 14 -0.73 6.03 10.52
C VAL A 14 -2.20 6.37 10.80
N ALA A 15 -2.95 5.44 11.40
CA ALA A 15 -4.37 5.61 11.70
C ALA A 15 -4.66 6.51 12.92
N LYS A 16 -3.65 6.80 13.77
CA LYS A 16 -3.62 7.62 15.00
C LYS A 16 -4.86 7.58 15.90
N ASP A 17 -5.95 8.16 15.42
CA ASP A 17 -7.18 8.41 16.17
C ASP A 17 -8.25 7.31 15.98
N MET A 18 -7.94 6.26 15.21
CA MET A 18 -8.92 5.22 14.86
C MET A 18 -8.44 3.81 15.20
N ASN A 19 -9.39 2.97 15.60
CA ASN A 19 -9.17 1.55 15.80
C ASN A 19 -9.01 0.86 14.45
N VAL A 20 -8.15 -0.16 14.40
CA VAL A 20 -7.91 -0.95 13.19
C VAL A 20 -8.51 -2.34 13.39
N ALA A 21 -9.45 -2.74 12.54
CA ALA A 21 -10.00 -4.10 12.58
C ALA A 21 -8.89 -5.14 12.32
N GLY A 22 -8.97 -6.30 12.97
CA GLY A 22 -7.95 -7.35 12.83
C GLY A 22 -7.74 -7.81 11.38
N THR A 23 -8.81 -7.82 10.58
CA THR A 23 -8.83 -8.19 9.16
C THR A 23 -8.39 -7.06 8.21
N PHE A 24 -8.24 -5.83 8.70
CA PHE A 24 -7.86 -4.69 7.85
C PHE A 24 -6.41 -4.82 7.34
N ALA A 25 -5.49 -5.32 8.19
CA ALA A 25 -4.10 -5.49 7.80
C ALA A 25 -3.93 -6.53 6.68
N GLU A 26 -4.75 -7.58 6.70
CA GLU A 26 -4.76 -8.61 5.65
C GLU A 26 -5.30 -8.03 4.34
N ALA A 27 -6.44 -7.33 4.40
CA ALA A 27 -7.01 -6.66 3.22
C ALA A 27 -6.05 -5.61 2.61
N LEU A 28 -5.34 -4.84 3.45
CA LEU A 28 -4.33 -3.89 2.98
C LEU A 28 -3.14 -4.60 2.34
N SER A 29 -2.72 -5.76 2.88
CA SER A 29 -1.66 -6.59 2.31
C SER A 29 -2.06 -7.14 0.93
N ASP A 30 -3.27 -7.65 0.80
CA ASP A 30 -3.79 -8.19 -0.45
C ASP A 30 -3.95 -7.08 -1.51
N LEU A 31 -4.37 -5.89 -1.09
CA LEU A 31 -4.43 -4.72 -1.96
C LEU A 31 -3.03 -4.29 -2.41
N ALA A 32 -2.03 -4.28 -1.52
CA ALA A 32 -0.65 -4.00 -1.87
C ALA A 32 -0.10 -5.00 -2.89
N ALA A 33 -0.36 -6.31 -2.70
CA ALA A 33 0.02 -7.34 -3.65
C ALA A 33 -0.67 -7.18 -5.01
N THR A 34 -1.91 -6.70 -5.02
CA THR A 34 -2.65 -6.41 -6.26
C THR A 34 -2.07 -5.19 -6.98
N LEU A 35 -1.75 -4.11 -6.26
CA LEU A 35 -1.09 -2.93 -6.82
C LEU A 35 0.27 -3.26 -7.43
N ILE A 36 1.05 -4.15 -6.81
CA ILE A 36 2.34 -4.61 -7.35
C ILE A 36 2.12 -5.38 -8.66
N ARG A 37 1.16 -6.32 -8.69
CA ARG A 37 0.83 -7.09 -9.89
C ARG A 37 0.34 -6.20 -11.04
N ASP A 38 -0.49 -5.21 -10.73
CA ASP A 38 -0.95 -4.23 -11.73
C ASP A 38 0.20 -3.37 -12.25
N ALA A 39 1.14 -2.97 -11.37
CA ALA A 39 2.33 -2.22 -11.78
C ALA A 39 3.28 -3.06 -12.64
N GLU A 40 3.43 -4.35 -12.33
CA GLU A 40 4.17 -5.30 -13.15
C GLU A 40 3.54 -5.44 -14.55
N ALA A 41 2.22 -5.66 -14.62
CA ALA A 41 1.50 -5.73 -15.89
C ALA A 41 1.62 -4.44 -16.72
N ARG A 42 1.56 -3.26 -16.09
CA ARG A 42 1.81 -1.97 -16.76
C ARG A 42 3.24 -1.84 -17.27
N THR A 43 4.20 -2.34 -16.50
CA THR A 43 5.62 -2.31 -16.86
C THR A 43 5.88 -3.19 -18.09
N GLU A 44 5.32 -4.39 -18.10
CA GLU A 44 5.36 -5.33 -19.24
C GLU A 44 4.68 -4.73 -20.47
N ALA A 45 3.47 -4.15 -20.31
CA ALA A 45 2.76 -3.49 -21.40
C ALA A 45 3.57 -2.32 -22.01
N ASN A 46 4.33 -1.61 -21.18
CA ASN A 46 5.24 -0.53 -21.60
C ASN A 46 6.62 -1.01 -22.08
N LYS A 47 6.82 -2.33 -22.23
CA LYS A 47 8.09 -2.95 -22.65
C LYS A 47 9.30 -2.55 -21.78
N ARG A 48 9.06 -2.29 -20.50
CA ARG A 48 10.10 -2.00 -19.51
C ARG A 48 10.39 -3.27 -18.71
N SER A 49 11.61 -3.37 -18.18
CA SER A 49 12.05 -4.52 -17.36
C SER A 49 12.15 -4.19 -15.87
N THR A 50 11.79 -2.96 -15.47
CA THR A 50 11.90 -2.47 -14.09
C THR A 50 10.61 -1.77 -13.67
N VAL A 51 9.95 -2.32 -12.64
CA VAL A 51 8.78 -1.72 -12.00
C VAL A 51 9.24 -0.55 -11.14
N MET A 52 8.80 0.65 -11.47
CA MET A 52 9.14 1.88 -10.75
C MET A 52 7.90 2.42 -10.01
N GLY A 53 8.09 3.39 -9.12
CA GLY A 53 7.02 4.02 -8.37
C GLY A 53 5.92 4.66 -9.24
N LYS A 54 6.28 5.10 -10.46
CA LYS A 54 5.33 5.63 -11.45
C LYS A 54 4.36 4.58 -12.03
N ASP A 55 4.73 3.30 -11.95
CA ASP A 55 3.94 2.20 -12.52
C ASP A 55 2.79 1.82 -11.56
N LEU A 56 2.85 2.21 -10.28
CA LEU A 56 1.77 2.03 -9.31
C LEU A 56 0.54 2.88 -9.66
N ALA A 57 -0.65 2.30 -9.47
CA ALA A 57 -1.87 3.09 -9.44
C ALA A 57 -1.80 4.10 -8.28
N LEU A 58 -2.22 5.35 -8.53
CA LEU A 58 -2.09 6.49 -7.60
C LEU A 58 -0.67 7.04 -7.42
N CYS A 59 0.25 6.82 -8.37
CA CYS A 59 1.60 7.40 -8.35
C CYS A 59 1.63 8.95 -8.30
N PHE A 60 0.53 9.63 -8.65
CA PHE A 60 0.39 11.09 -8.53
C PHE A 60 0.25 11.60 -7.08
N ILE A 61 0.00 10.71 -6.11
CA ILE A 61 -0.13 11.08 -4.70
C ILE A 61 1.23 11.41 -4.05
N THR A 62 2.32 11.14 -4.76
CA THR A 62 3.72 11.38 -4.35
C THR A 62 4.08 12.83 -4.06
N ASN A 63 3.27 13.79 -4.51
CA ASN A 63 3.42 15.21 -4.17
C ASN A 63 2.96 15.57 -2.74
N LYS A 64 2.33 14.65 -2.00
CA LYS A 64 1.93 14.88 -0.60
C LYS A 64 3.09 14.57 0.35
N LYS A 65 3.17 15.34 1.44
CA LYS A 65 4.20 15.23 2.49
C LYS A 65 4.33 13.77 2.95
N MET A 66 5.51 13.19 2.74
CA MET A 66 5.78 11.78 3.03
C MET A 66 5.59 11.50 4.52
N PRO A 67 4.66 10.61 4.91
CA PRO A 67 4.63 10.07 6.26
C PRO A 67 5.96 9.38 6.52
N LYS A 68 6.54 9.64 7.70
CA LYS A 68 7.88 9.15 8.07
C LYS A 68 7.92 7.63 8.32
N GLU A 69 6.76 6.99 8.39
CA GLU A 69 6.61 5.59 8.75
C GLU A 69 6.57 4.70 7.53
N MET A 70 7.45 3.70 7.51
CA MET A 70 7.49 2.67 6.48
C MET A 70 6.61 1.48 6.91
N LEU A 71 5.43 1.38 6.32
CA LEU A 71 4.47 0.27 6.47
C LEU A 71 4.94 -0.99 5.74
N VAL A 72 5.72 -0.82 4.67
CA VAL A 72 6.00 -1.87 3.69
C VAL A 72 7.30 -2.60 4.00
N VAL A 73 7.27 -3.93 3.92
CA VAL A 73 8.49 -4.75 4.02
C VAL A 73 9.14 -4.91 2.65
N ARG A 74 10.28 -4.24 2.42
CA ARG A 74 10.98 -4.24 1.11
C ARG A 74 11.22 -5.64 0.54
N SER A 75 11.68 -6.58 1.38
CA SER A 75 11.96 -7.95 0.95
C SER A 75 10.73 -8.65 0.39
N LYS A 76 9.56 -8.41 1.00
CA LYS A 76 8.29 -9.01 0.57
C LYS A 76 7.75 -8.40 -0.72
N VAL A 77 7.95 -7.10 -0.91
CA VAL A 77 7.65 -6.46 -2.21
C VAL A 77 8.47 -7.10 -3.32
N LYS A 78 9.77 -7.30 -3.10
CA LYS A 78 10.66 -7.93 -4.08
C LYS A 78 10.22 -9.37 -4.40
N GLU A 79 9.83 -10.15 -3.40
CA GLU A 79 9.33 -11.52 -3.58
C GLU A 79 7.99 -11.59 -4.33
N THR A 80 7.19 -10.51 -4.29
CA THR A 80 5.90 -10.44 -4.97
C THR A 80 6.05 -10.17 -6.47
N ILE A 81 7.12 -9.49 -6.89
CA ILE A 81 7.43 -9.22 -8.29
C ILE A 81 8.16 -10.44 -8.86
N LYS A 82 7.69 -10.99 -9.98
CA LYS A 82 8.23 -12.25 -10.53
C LYS A 82 8.99 -12.07 -11.84
N ASN A 83 8.47 -11.26 -12.74
CA ASN A 83 8.93 -11.13 -14.12
C ASN A 83 9.77 -9.87 -14.35
N CYS A 84 9.67 -8.89 -13.45
CA CYS A 84 10.34 -7.59 -13.57
C CYS A 84 11.34 -7.34 -12.43
N ASN A 85 12.27 -6.41 -12.67
CA ASN A 85 13.14 -5.90 -11.62
C ASN A 85 12.40 -4.90 -10.73
N MET A 86 12.79 -4.82 -9.46
CA MET A 86 12.26 -3.82 -8.53
C MET A 86 13.08 -2.52 -8.64
N GLY A 87 12.42 -1.42 -9.00
CA GLY A 87 12.99 -0.08 -8.93
C GLY A 87 13.25 0.32 -7.47
N GLY A 88 14.33 1.05 -7.24
CA GLY A 88 14.73 1.47 -5.89
C GLY A 88 13.73 2.43 -5.22
N ASP A 89 12.87 3.08 -6.01
CA ASP A 89 11.84 4.03 -5.63
C ASP A 89 10.46 3.39 -5.38
N LEU A 90 10.26 2.14 -5.82
CA LEU A 90 8.98 1.45 -5.74
C LEU A 90 8.49 1.24 -4.29
N PRO A 91 9.31 0.76 -3.33
CA PRO A 91 8.85 0.55 -1.96
C PRO A 91 8.39 1.83 -1.27
N GLU A 92 9.06 2.95 -1.53
CA GLU A 92 8.74 4.27 -1.01
C GLU A 92 7.39 4.76 -1.57
N HIS A 93 7.19 4.61 -2.89
CA HIS A 93 5.93 4.99 -3.53
C HIS A 93 4.77 4.11 -3.08
N LEU A 94 4.99 2.80 -2.96
CA LEU A 94 3.98 1.89 -2.41
C LEU A 94 3.61 2.28 -0.99
N ASN A 95 4.59 2.64 -0.17
CA ASN A 95 4.35 3.11 1.19
C ASN A 95 3.46 4.37 1.21
N LEU A 96 3.73 5.34 0.33
CA LEU A 96 2.91 6.55 0.20
C LEU A 96 1.47 6.23 -0.18
N VAL A 97 1.28 5.35 -1.16
CA VAL A 97 -0.05 4.92 -1.61
C VAL A 97 -0.81 4.24 -0.48
N LEU A 98 -0.18 3.30 0.24
CA LEU A 98 -0.82 2.61 1.36
C LEU A 98 -1.15 3.55 2.51
N CYS A 99 -0.26 4.47 2.87
CA CYS A 99 -0.55 5.49 3.89
C CYS A 99 -1.76 6.34 3.49
N HIS A 100 -1.85 6.74 2.22
CA HIS A 100 -2.99 7.49 1.73
C HIS A 100 -4.29 6.69 1.78
N LEU A 101 -4.25 5.40 1.42
CA LEU A 101 -5.41 4.52 1.51
C LEU A 101 -5.89 4.36 2.97
N VAL A 102 -4.96 4.23 3.91
CA VAL A 102 -5.30 4.20 5.35
C VAL A 102 -5.97 5.50 5.77
N GLN A 103 -5.43 6.66 5.39
CA GLN A 103 -6.05 7.96 5.70
C GLN A 103 -7.45 8.10 5.09
N ARG A 104 -7.63 7.68 3.84
CA ARG A 104 -8.93 7.71 3.17
C ARG A 104 -9.92 6.73 3.82
N ALA A 105 -9.44 5.59 4.28
CA ALA A 105 -10.25 4.64 5.05
C ALA A 105 -10.65 5.23 6.41
N CYS A 106 -9.78 6.02 7.06
CA CYS A 106 -10.13 6.78 8.26
C CYS A 106 -11.25 7.79 7.96
N GLU A 107 -11.12 8.57 6.89
CA GLU A 107 -12.12 9.56 6.48
C GLU A 107 -13.48 8.89 6.23
N ARG A 108 -13.53 7.82 5.42
CA ARG A 108 -14.74 7.02 5.16
C ARG A 108 -15.35 6.43 6.43
N ALA A 109 -14.53 5.95 7.36
CA ALA A 109 -15.02 5.41 8.62
C ALA A 109 -15.62 6.53 9.50
N ARG A 110 -15.02 7.72 9.53
CA ARG A 110 -15.57 8.91 10.23
C ARG A 110 -16.88 9.39 9.61
N GLU A 111 -16.97 9.43 8.28
CA GLU A 111 -18.22 9.75 7.56
C GLU A 111 -19.33 8.75 7.92
N ASN A 112 -18.98 7.48 8.08
CA ASN A 112 -19.89 6.43 8.53
C ASN A 112 -20.10 6.40 10.06
N LYS A 113 -19.63 7.40 10.81
CA LYS A 113 -19.72 7.51 12.28
C LYS A 113 -19.12 6.31 13.04
N ARG A 114 -18.13 5.64 12.45
CA ARG A 114 -17.40 4.51 13.06
C ARG A 114 -16.04 4.96 13.55
N SER A 115 -15.64 4.51 14.75
CA SER A 115 -14.30 4.70 15.30
C SER A 115 -13.30 3.61 14.88
N THR A 116 -13.77 2.58 14.15
CA THR A 116 -12.97 1.44 13.70
C THR A 116 -12.95 1.34 12.18
N ILE A 117 -11.75 1.37 11.60
CA ILE A 117 -11.49 1.15 10.19
C ILE A 117 -11.64 -0.35 9.88
N GLN A 118 -12.41 -0.66 8.86
CA GLN A 118 -12.69 -2.02 8.42
C GLN A 118 -12.19 -2.23 6.98
N PRO A 119 -12.02 -3.48 6.51
CA PRO A 119 -11.62 -3.78 5.13
C PRO A 119 -12.47 -3.09 4.06
N LYS A 120 -13.77 -2.90 4.32
CA LYS A 120 -14.71 -2.21 3.42
C LYS A 120 -14.43 -0.72 3.22
N ASP A 121 -13.58 -0.14 4.06
CA ASP A 121 -13.21 1.28 3.99
C ASP A 121 -12.01 1.52 3.04
N LEU A 122 -11.33 0.46 2.59
CA LEU A 122 -10.22 0.52 1.62
C LEU A 122 -10.69 0.90 0.20
#